data_AF-A0A950N8K0-F1
#
_entry.id   AF-A0A950N8K0-F1
#
_cell.length_a   1.000
_cell.length_b   1.000
_cell.length_c   1.000
_cell.angle_alpha   90.00
_cell.angle_beta   90.00
_cell.angle_gamma   90.00
#
_symmetry.space_group_name_H-M   'P 1'
#
loop_
_entity.id
_entity.type
_entity.pdbx_description
1 polymer ?
#
loop_
_entity_poly.entity_id
_entity_poly.type
_entity_poly.pdbx_seq_one_letter_code
_entity_poly.pdbx_strand_id
1 'polypeptide(L)'
;VDVAAGQYATAGAGLPLAPRSLSPEEIVLHAPQARLTGAEWTPIRDLKSLTGVALEAGQAPFKVVDHVETRPSYATFTFFAPADKEYRIWLRATSQEKGDPWTRDMVTIEPTRAVLSQKSPFFGAAPTTAYVFTGVAATPGYTWMSGHGEEGKAETPPLTVKFAETGWQNIRVYVGHPWVRVDTLWLSTTQKTRPSAKQTPPPSEK
;
A
#
# COMPACT_ATOMS: atom_id res chain seq x y z
N VAL A 1 28.93 20.57 6.66
CA VAL A 1 27.48 20.60 6.43
C VAL A 1 26.87 19.57 7.34
N ASP A 2 25.96 19.98 8.21
CA ASP A 2 25.17 19.05 9.00
C ASP A 2 24.09 18.49 8.06
N VAL A 3 24.21 17.23 7.67
CA VAL A 3 23.27 16.58 6.75
C VAL A 3 22.17 15.96 7.61
N ALA A 4 20.98 16.57 7.60
CA ALA A 4 19.85 16.05 8.34
C ALA A 4 19.42 14.67 7.81
N ALA A 5 18.78 13.85 8.65
CA ALA A 5 18.20 12.59 8.21
C ALA A 5 17.28 12.79 7.00
N GLY A 6 17.50 12.05 5.92
CA GLY A 6 16.76 12.23 4.65
C GLY A 6 17.36 13.28 3.71
N GLN A 7 18.63 13.65 3.89
CA GLN A 7 19.38 14.44 2.92
C GLN A 7 20.65 13.71 2.48
N TYR A 8 21.11 13.97 1.26
CA TYR A 8 22.48 13.68 0.83
C TYR A 8 23.15 14.95 0.34
N ALA A 9 24.47 14.99 0.44
CA ALA A 9 25.30 16.05 -0.11
C ALA A 9 26.22 15.47 -1.18
N THR A 10 26.15 15.99 -2.40
CA THR A 10 27.11 15.67 -3.47
C THR A 10 28.22 16.71 -3.46
N ALA A 11 29.47 16.28 -3.29
CA ALA A 11 30.62 17.15 -3.46
C ALA A 11 30.99 17.21 -4.96
N GLY A 12 30.79 18.37 -5.58
CA GLY A 12 31.44 18.73 -6.84
C GLY A 12 32.70 19.53 -6.54
N ALA A 13 33.80 19.26 -7.25
CA ALA A 13 35.03 20.05 -7.09
C ALA A 13 34.72 21.54 -7.30
N GLY A 14 34.88 22.36 -6.24
CA GLY A 14 34.69 23.81 -6.28
C GLY A 14 33.26 24.32 -6.04
N LEU A 15 32.27 23.46 -5.75
CA LEU A 15 30.90 23.89 -5.47
C LEU A 15 30.55 23.77 -3.97
N PRO A 16 29.75 24.71 -3.42
CA PRO A 16 29.19 24.58 -2.09
C PRO A 16 28.34 23.30 -1.98
N LEU A 17 28.51 22.55 -0.90
CA LEU A 17 27.67 21.40 -0.58
C LEU A 17 26.22 21.86 -0.39
N ALA A 18 25.35 21.53 -1.35
CA ALA A 18 23.93 21.80 -1.27
C ALA A 18 23.18 20.57 -0.73
N PRO A 19 22.39 20.69 0.34
CA PRO A 19 21.54 19.60 0.80
C PRO A 19 20.46 19.33 -0.26
N ARG A 20 20.39 18.09 -0.76
CA ARG A 20 19.26 17.62 -1.57
C ARG A 20 18.34 16.75 -0.72
N SER A 21 17.04 16.99 -0.85
CA SER A 21 16.03 16.21 -0.15
C SER A 21 15.92 14.82 -0.77
N LEU A 22 16.08 13.77 0.04
CA LEU A 22 15.65 12.39 -0.24
C LEU A 22 14.14 12.25 0.03
N SER A 23 13.32 13.18 -0.44
CA SER A 23 11.87 13.05 -0.30
C SER A 23 11.35 12.29 -1.51
N PRO A 24 11.33 10.94 -1.52
CA PRO A 24 10.85 10.20 -2.68
C PRO A 24 9.47 10.72 -3.07
N GLU A 25 9.31 11.11 -4.33
CA GLU A 25 7.98 11.41 -4.88
C GLU A 25 7.15 10.13 -4.98
N GLU A 26 7.84 9.00 -5.08
CA GLU A 26 7.31 7.70 -5.41
C GLU A 26 7.92 6.64 -4.50
N ILE A 27 7.09 5.91 -3.77
CA ILE A 27 7.50 4.80 -2.90
C ILE A 27 6.76 3.56 -3.38
N VAL A 28 7.51 2.55 -3.81
CA VAL A 28 6.96 1.32 -4.38
C VAL A 28 7.36 0.14 -3.51
N LEU A 29 6.35 -0.59 -3.02
CA LEU A 29 6.49 -1.70 -2.10
C LEU A 29 5.98 -2.96 -2.80
N HIS A 30 6.90 -3.84 -3.19
CA HIS A 30 6.60 -5.08 -3.89
C HIS A 30 6.52 -6.26 -2.92
N ALA A 31 5.67 -7.23 -3.22
CA ALA A 31 5.47 -8.44 -2.42
C ALA A 31 6.77 -9.10 -1.87
N PRO A 32 7.88 -9.23 -2.64
CA PRO A 32 9.13 -9.78 -2.11
C PRO A 32 9.77 -9.01 -0.94
N GLN A 33 9.42 -7.74 -0.75
CA GLN A 33 9.94 -6.90 0.34
C GLN A 33 9.15 -7.09 1.64
N ALA A 34 8.01 -7.78 1.60
CA ALA A 34 7.17 -7.97 2.77
C ALA A 34 7.81 -8.94 3.78
N ARG A 35 7.72 -8.59 5.06
CA ARG A 35 7.95 -9.51 6.17
C ARG A 35 6.62 -10.08 6.63
N LEU A 36 6.47 -11.39 6.57
CA LEU A 36 5.22 -12.06 6.94
C LEU A 36 5.21 -12.42 8.42
N THR A 37 4.07 -12.16 9.08
CA THR A 37 3.75 -12.58 10.44
C THR A 37 2.46 -13.39 10.38
N GLY A 38 2.40 -14.52 11.09
CA GLY A 38 1.25 -15.44 11.01
C GLY A 38 1.27 -16.33 9.76
N ALA A 39 0.10 -16.84 9.37
CA ALA A 39 -0.03 -17.85 8.32
C ALA A 39 -1.08 -17.51 7.24
N GLU A 40 -1.68 -16.31 7.28
CA GLU A 40 -2.73 -15.93 6.31
C GLU A 40 -2.16 -15.47 4.97
N TRP A 41 -0.89 -15.04 4.92
CA TRP A 41 -0.22 -14.64 3.68
C TRP A 41 0.81 -15.68 3.27
N THR A 42 0.82 -16.06 2.00
CA THR A 42 1.83 -16.93 1.40
C THR A 42 2.44 -16.26 0.16
N PRO A 43 3.77 -16.18 0.04
CA PRO A 43 4.39 -15.70 -1.18
C PRO A 43 4.28 -16.78 -2.26
N ILE A 44 3.78 -16.41 -3.44
CA ILE A 44 3.63 -17.32 -4.57
C ILE A 44 4.34 -16.77 -5.81
N ARG A 45 4.78 -17.67 -6.69
CA ARG A 45 5.24 -17.28 -8.02
C ARG A 45 4.02 -16.97 -8.90
N ASP A 46 3.96 -15.75 -9.43
CA ASP A 46 2.89 -15.30 -10.32
C ASP A 46 3.46 -14.42 -11.43
N LEU A 47 3.52 -14.94 -12.66
CA LEU A 47 4.07 -14.23 -13.81
C LEU A 47 3.23 -13.02 -14.27
N LYS A 48 2.00 -12.88 -13.76
CA LYS A 48 1.14 -11.72 -14.04
C LYS A 48 1.37 -10.57 -13.05
N SER A 49 2.05 -10.84 -11.94
CA SER A 49 2.48 -9.80 -11.00
C SER A 49 3.64 -8.98 -11.58
N LEU A 50 3.86 -7.77 -11.05
CA LEU A 50 4.92 -6.89 -11.54
C LEU A 50 6.34 -7.45 -11.32
N THR A 51 6.55 -8.25 -10.27
CA THR A 51 7.87 -8.77 -9.90
C THR A 51 7.99 -10.29 -10.03
N GLY A 52 7.00 -10.96 -10.62
CA GLY A 52 6.94 -12.42 -10.69
C GLY A 52 6.55 -13.11 -9.37
N VAL A 53 6.26 -12.34 -8.31
CA VAL A 53 5.84 -12.80 -6.99
C VAL A 53 4.67 -11.96 -6.48
N ALA A 54 3.68 -12.61 -5.88
CA ALA A 54 2.58 -11.97 -5.18
C ALA A 54 2.39 -12.58 -3.79
N LEU A 55 1.77 -11.83 -2.88
CA LEU A 55 1.25 -12.35 -1.62
C LEU A 55 -0.16 -12.86 -1.86
N GLU A 56 -0.39 -14.16 -1.68
CA GLU A 56 -1.70 -14.79 -1.75
C GLU A 56 -2.28 -14.97 -0.35
N ALA A 57 -3.52 -14.53 -0.18
CA ALA A 57 -4.30 -14.77 1.02
C ALA A 57 -4.74 -16.25 1.03
N GLY A 58 -4.29 -16.98 2.04
CA GLY A 58 -4.78 -18.32 2.36
C GLY A 58 -6.23 -18.29 2.84
N GLN A 59 -6.77 -19.47 3.17
CA GLN A 59 -8.11 -19.55 3.76
C GLN A 59 -8.10 -18.86 5.13
N ALA A 60 -8.90 -17.80 5.26
CA ALA A 60 -9.08 -17.05 6.49
C ALA A 60 -10.58 -16.79 6.71
N PRO A 61 -11.07 -16.70 7.96
CA PRO A 61 -12.43 -16.24 8.21
C PRO A 61 -12.56 -14.76 7.80
N PHE A 62 -13.80 -14.28 7.67
CA PHE A 62 -14.06 -12.86 7.41
C PHE A 62 -13.59 -12.02 8.61
N LYS A 63 -12.66 -11.08 8.38
CA LYS A 63 -12.03 -10.27 9.45
C LYS A 63 -12.04 -8.76 9.15
N VAL A 64 -12.96 -8.30 8.31
CA VAL A 64 -12.97 -6.91 7.83
C VAL A 64 -13.41 -5.93 8.92
N VAL A 65 -14.34 -6.36 9.78
CA VAL A 65 -14.82 -5.57 10.93
C VAL A 65 -13.99 -5.80 12.20
N ASP A 66 -13.06 -6.75 12.16
CA ASP A 66 -12.20 -7.03 13.30
C ASP A 66 -11.19 -5.90 13.50
N HIS A 67 -10.95 -5.59 14.77
CA HIS A 67 -9.90 -4.71 15.24
C HIS A 67 -8.52 -5.19 14.75
N VAL A 68 -7.87 -4.42 13.86
CA VAL A 68 -6.58 -4.79 13.26
C VAL A 68 -5.49 -5.04 14.31
N GLU A 69 -5.58 -4.38 15.46
CA GLU A 69 -4.67 -4.52 16.60
C GLU A 69 -4.70 -5.91 17.24
N THR A 70 -5.80 -6.66 17.08
CA THR A 70 -5.95 -8.03 17.60
C THR A 70 -5.60 -9.09 16.55
N ARG A 71 -5.36 -8.69 15.30
CA ARG A 71 -5.16 -9.62 14.20
C ARG A 71 -3.73 -10.18 14.21
N PRO A 72 -3.55 -11.51 14.36
CA PRO A 72 -2.22 -12.10 14.57
C PRO A 72 -1.42 -12.31 13.27
N SER A 73 -2.02 -12.04 12.11
CA SER A 73 -1.43 -12.35 10.81
C SER A 73 -1.49 -11.15 9.87
N TYR A 74 -0.34 -10.78 9.30
CA TYR A 74 -0.17 -9.63 8.42
C TYR A 74 1.16 -9.67 7.68
N ALA A 75 1.23 -8.96 6.57
CA ALA A 75 2.46 -8.65 5.85
C ALA A 75 2.91 -7.22 6.22
N THR A 76 4.17 -7.04 6.59
CA THR A 76 4.73 -5.71 6.93
C THR A 76 5.69 -5.25 5.85
N PHE A 77 5.49 -4.02 5.36
CA PHE A 77 6.43 -3.31 4.52
C PHE A 77 7.09 -2.20 5.33
N THR A 78 8.42 -2.14 5.28
CA THR A 78 9.23 -1.11 5.94
C THR A 78 9.93 -0.27 4.88
N PHE A 79 9.78 1.04 4.94
CA PHE A 79 10.30 1.98 3.94
C PHE A 79 10.62 3.33 4.56
N PHE A 80 11.41 4.16 3.88
CA PHE A 80 11.70 5.52 4.32
C PHE A 80 10.67 6.51 3.71
N ALA A 81 10.12 7.40 4.52
CA ALA A 81 9.25 8.48 4.05
C ALA A 81 9.46 9.78 4.85
N PRO A 82 9.36 10.95 4.21
CA PRO A 82 9.36 12.25 4.87
C PRO A 82 8.05 12.51 5.63
N ALA A 83 8.14 13.25 6.74
CA ALA A 83 6.98 13.77 7.45
C ALA A 83 6.14 14.67 6.56
N ASP A 84 4.84 14.74 6.84
CA ASP A 84 3.86 15.69 6.29
C ASP A 84 3.68 15.70 4.76
N LYS A 85 4.43 14.86 4.03
CA LYS A 85 4.28 14.69 2.59
C LYS A 85 3.05 13.81 2.32
N GLU A 86 2.15 14.33 1.50
CA GLU A 86 0.92 13.65 1.12
C GLU A 86 1.16 12.69 -0.04
N TYR A 87 0.90 11.41 0.19
CA TYR A 87 0.94 10.39 -0.85
C TYR A 87 -0.44 9.84 -1.13
N ARG A 88 -0.77 9.62 -2.41
CA ARG A 88 -1.90 8.78 -2.84
C ARG A 88 -1.50 7.33 -2.72
N ILE A 89 -2.41 6.51 -2.21
CA ILE A 89 -2.20 5.07 -2.07
C ILE A 89 -2.84 4.34 -3.24
N TRP A 90 -2.03 3.56 -3.95
CA TRP A 90 -2.49 2.64 -4.98
C TRP A 90 -2.11 1.21 -4.58
N LEU A 91 -3.11 0.35 -4.39
CA LEU A 91 -2.92 -1.08 -4.12
C LEU A 91 -3.20 -1.86 -5.41
N ARG A 92 -2.23 -2.65 -5.87
CA ARG A 92 -2.41 -3.56 -6.99
C ARG A 92 -2.74 -4.97 -6.50
N ALA A 93 -3.93 -5.44 -6.85
CA ALA A 93 -4.42 -6.73 -6.39
C ALA A 93 -5.30 -7.41 -7.45
N THR A 94 -5.51 -8.71 -7.29
CA THR A 94 -6.47 -9.51 -8.08
C THR A 94 -7.15 -10.53 -7.17
N SER A 95 -8.39 -10.88 -7.49
CA SER A 95 -9.08 -12.01 -6.86
C SER A 95 -8.77 -13.28 -7.64
N GLN A 96 -8.66 -14.42 -6.94
CA GLN A 96 -8.62 -15.75 -7.56
C GLN A 96 -10.01 -16.33 -7.78
N GLU A 97 -11.04 -15.80 -7.11
CA GLU A 97 -12.43 -16.21 -7.33
C GLU A 97 -13.16 -15.27 -8.29
N LYS A 98 -14.05 -15.85 -9.10
CA LYS A 98 -15.07 -15.11 -9.86
C LYS A 98 -16.34 -15.07 -9.00
N GLY A 99 -16.86 -13.90 -8.68
CA GLY A 99 -18.08 -13.82 -7.87
C GLY A 99 -18.39 -12.42 -7.35
N ASP A 100 -19.24 -12.38 -6.33
CA ASP A 100 -19.76 -11.15 -5.71
C ASP A 100 -18.63 -10.32 -5.06
N PRO A 101 -18.37 -9.08 -5.53
CA PRO A 101 -17.33 -8.20 -4.98
C PRO A 101 -17.63 -7.75 -3.54
N TRP A 102 -18.86 -7.88 -3.04
CA TRP A 102 -19.22 -7.38 -1.71
C TRP A 102 -18.80 -8.30 -0.57
N THR A 103 -18.49 -9.56 -0.86
CA THR A 103 -18.26 -10.56 0.17
C THR A 103 -16.91 -11.25 0.07
N ARG A 104 -16.07 -10.94 -0.93
CA ARG A 104 -15.01 -11.90 -1.32
C ARG A 104 -13.60 -11.38 -1.54
N ASP A 105 -13.34 -10.09 -1.39
CA ASP A 105 -12.18 -9.52 -2.09
C ASP A 105 -11.48 -8.38 -1.35
N MET A 106 -11.52 -8.42 -0.02
CA MET A 106 -11.09 -7.29 0.80
C MET A 106 -9.67 -7.42 1.33
N VAL A 107 -8.95 -6.30 1.31
CA VAL A 107 -7.61 -6.17 1.90
C VAL A 107 -7.62 -4.98 2.83
N THR A 108 -7.08 -5.12 4.03
CA THR A 108 -6.95 -4.00 4.96
C THR A 108 -5.49 -3.58 5.02
N ILE A 109 -5.21 -2.29 4.89
CA ILE A 109 -3.89 -1.73 5.19
C ILE A 109 -3.94 -0.98 6.51
N GLU A 110 -2.81 -0.88 7.19
CA GLU A 110 -2.63 -0.06 8.38
C GLU A 110 -1.26 0.64 8.29
N PRO A 111 -1.22 1.88 7.77
CA PRO A 111 -0.04 2.74 7.89
C PRO A 111 0.13 3.15 9.36
N THR A 112 1.27 2.80 9.94
CA THR A 112 1.57 3.13 11.33
C THR A 112 2.03 4.59 11.45
N ARG A 113 1.62 5.30 12.53
CA ARG A 113 1.97 6.71 12.79
C ARG A 113 1.69 7.65 11.61
N ALA A 114 0.53 7.49 11.00
CA ALA A 114 0.13 8.24 9.84
C ALA A 114 -1.31 8.76 9.98
N VAL A 115 -1.69 9.71 9.13
CA VAL A 115 -3.04 10.21 9.00
C VAL A 115 -3.54 9.90 7.60
N LEU A 116 -4.72 9.31 7.50
CA LEU A 116 -5.42 9.08 6.25
C LEU A 116 -6.39 10.23 5.94
N SER A 117 -6.60 10.54 4.67
CA SER A 117 -7.57 11.58 4.26
C SER A 117 -9.02 11.24 4.54
N GLN A 118 -9.32 9.96 4.75
CA GLN A 118 -10.65 9.46 5.03
C GLN A 118 -10.59 8.26 5.98
N LYS A 119 -11.62 8.10 6.81
CA LYS A 119 -11.79 6.93 7.66
C LYS A 119 -12.38 5.79 6.86
N SER A 120 -12.02 4.56 7.18
CA SER A 120 -12.67 3.41 6.56
C SER A 120 -14.13 3.30 6.98
N PRO A 121 -15.07 3.05 6.05
CA PRO A 121 -16.48 2.86 6.40
C PRO A 121 -16.72 1.64 7.30
N PHE A 122 -15.78 0.69 7.33
CA PHE A 122 -15.89 -0.53 8.15
C PHE A 122 -15.54 -0.33 9.63
N PHE A 123 -14.78 0.71 9.97
CA PHE A 123 -14.33 0.96 11.35
C PHE A 123 -15.07 2.11 12.04
N GLY A 124 -16.00 2.77 11.33
CA GLY A 124 -16.84 3.83 11.86
C GLY A 124 -16.04 4.95 12.54
N ALA A 125 -16.36 5.26 13.79
CA ALA A 125 -15.72 6.32 14.56
C ALA A 125 -14.42 5.90 15.28
N ALA A 126 -14.05 4.62 15.24
CA ALA A 126 -12.90 4.10 15.97
C ALA A 126 -11.60 4.83 15.60
N PRO A 127 -10.72 5.13 16.58
CA PRO A 127 -9.42 5.75 16.30
C PRO A 127 -8.46 4.71 15.72
N THR A 128 -8.48 4.56 14.40
CA THR A 128 -7.59 3.65 13.67
C THR A 128 -7.07 4.30 12.40
N THR A 129 -5.86 3.90 11.99
CA THR A 129 -5.29 4.19 10.68
C THR A 129 -5.53 3.06 9.70
N ALA A 130 -6.32 2.06 10.08
CA ALA A 130 -6.68 0.96 9.19
C ALA A 130 -7.66 1.41 8.11
N TYR A 131 -7.45 0.91 6.89
CA TYR A 131 -8.33 1.16 5.76
C TYR A 131 -8.57 -0.09 4.92
N VAL A 132 -9.84 -0.39 4.70
CA VAL A 132 -10.28 -1.52 3.88
C VAL A 132 -10.39 -1.10 2.41
N PHE A 133 -9.69 -1.83 1.55
CA PHE A 133 -9.82 -1.81 0.10
C PHE A 133 -10.82 -2.90 -0.31
N THR A 134 -11.76 -2.55 -1.19
CA THR A 134 -12.80 -3.46 -1.68
C THR A 134 -12.93 -3.38 -3.20
N GLY A 135 -13.54 -4.39 -3.82
CA GLY A 135 -13.78 -4.41 -5.26
C GLY A 135 -12.64 -5.01 -6.09
N VAL A 136 -11.68 -5.70 -5.45
CA VAL A 136 -10.59 -6.43 -6.13
C VAL A 136 -11.13 -7.43 -7.18
N ALA A 137 -12.25 -8.08 -6.92
CA ALA A 137 -12.89 -9.08 -7.77
C ALA A 137 -13.77 -8.46 -8.87
N ALA A 138 -14.09 -7.17 -8.79
CA ALA A 138 -14.93 -6.49 -9.78
C ALA A 138 -14.24 -6.37 -11.15
N THR A 139 -12.91 -6.42 -11.18
CA THR A 139 -12.11 -6.35 -12.42
C THR A 139 -11.34 -7.67 -12.62
N PRO A 140 -11.38 -8.28 -13.82
CA PRO A 140 -10.55 -9.45 -14.11
C PRO A 140 -9.06 -9.12 -14.08
N GLY A 141 -8.30 -9.89 -13.31
CA GLY A 141 -6.85 -9.76 -13.21
C GLY A 141 -6.38 -8.63 -12.28
N TYR A 142 -5.09 -8.32 -12.33
CA TYR A 142 -4.51 -7.28 -11.48
C TYR A 142 -5.06 -5.90 -11.84
N THR A 143 -5.60 -5.22 -10.84
CA THR A 143 -6.12 -3.86 -10.95
C THR A 143 -5.55 -2.98 -9.86
N TRP A 144 -5.41 -1.68 -10.14
CA TRP A 144 -5.04 -0.68 -9.15
C TRP A 144 -6.29 -0.15 -8.47
N MET A 145 -6.26 -0.08 -7.14
CA MET A 145 -7.33 0.40 -6.30
C MET A 145 -6.84 1.52 -5.41
N SER A 146 -7.71 2.46 -5.09
CA SER A 146 -7.42 3.59 -4.19
C SER A 146 -8.27 3.64 -2.93
N GLY A 147 -9.04 2.59 -2.64
CA GLY A 147 -9.80 2.50 -1.41
C GLY A 147 -11.02 1.61 -1.50
N HIS A 148 -12.11 2.08 -0.90
CA HIS A 148 -13.38 1.36 -0.79
C HIS A 148 -14.32 1.74 -1.94
N GLY A 149 -15.11 0.77 -2.42
CA GLY A 149 -16.19 0.98 -3.39
C GLY A 149 -15.70 1.06 -4.84
N GLU A 150 -14.50 0.55 -5.13
CA GLU A 150 -13.82 0.66 -6.42
C GLU A 150 -14.37 -0.32 -7.49
N GLU A 151 -15.61 -0.82 -7.34
CA GLU A 151 -16.31 -1.84 -8.16
C GLU A 151 -16.65 -1.38 -9.60
N GLY A 152 -15.71 -0.79 -10.33
CA GLY A 152 -15.93 -0.27 -11.68
C GLY A 152 -16.76 1.02 -11.73
N LYS A 153 -17.00 1.67 -10.58
CA LYS A 153 -17.65 2.98 -10.48
C LYS A 153 -16.66 4.12 -10.77
N ALA A 154 -17.19 5.34 -11.00
CA ALA A 154 -16.42 6.55 -11.25
C ALA A 154 -15.30 6.75 -10.22
N GLU A 155 -14.19 7.37 -10.64
CA GLU A 155 -13.02 7.59 -9.78
C GLU A 155 -13.42 8.36 -8.51
N THR A 156 -13.48 7.64 -7.39
CA THR A 156 -13.48 8.24 -6.05
C THR A 156 -12.15 8.95 -5.84
N PRO A 157 -12.12 10.09 -5.13
CA PRO A 157 -10.85 10.70 -4.74
C PRO A 157 -9.97 9.65 -4.06
N PRO A 158 -8.71 9.50 -4.49
CA PRO A 158 -7.88 8.42 -3.99
C PRO A 158 -7.58 8.61 -2.50
N LEU A 159 -7.52 7.50 -1.75
CA LEU A 159 -7.03 7.52 -0.38
C LEU A 159 -5.63 8.13 -0.35
N THR A 160 -5.41 9.09 0.55
CA THR A 160 -4.09 9.66 0.78
C THR A 160 -3.62 9.42 2.20
N VAL A 161 -2.30 9.45 2.38
CA VAL A 161 -1.61 9.25 3.65
C VAL A 161 -0.53 10.31 3.85
N LYS A 162 -0.41 10.79 5.09
CA LYS A 162 0.70 11.61 5.59
C LYS A 162 1.32 10.92 6.79
N PHE A 163 2.64 10.79 6.81
CA PHE A 163 3.36 10.26 7.97
C PHE A 163 3.70 11.39 8.94
N ALA A 164 3.57 11.13 10.23
CA ALA A 164 3.80 12.16 11.26
C ALA A 164 5.29 12.52 11.41
N GLU A 165 6.20 11.63 11.02
CA GLU A 165 7.64 11.76 11.24
C GLU A 165 8.43 11.40 9.97
N THR A 166 9.59 12.03 9.78
CA THR A 166 10.54 11.63 8.74
C THR A 166 11.31 10.43 9.25
N GLY A 167 11.38 9.36 8.46
CA GLY A 167 12.18 8.20 8.82
C GLY A 167 11.61 6.89 8.27
N TRP A 168 12.02 5.80 8.91
CA TRP A 168 11.48 4.48 8.64
C TRP A 168 10.03 4.40 9.12
N GLN A 169 9.14 4.08 8.19
CA GLN A 169 7.72 3.86 8.37
C GLN A 169 7.35 2.41 8.10
N ASN A 170 6.19 2.00 8.60
CA ASN A 170 5.62 0.70 8.32
C ASN A 170 4.20 0.82 7.80
N ILE A 171 3.88 0.00 6.81
CA ILE A 171 2.50 -0.34 6.45
C ILE A 171 2.32 -1.83 6.68
N ARG A 172 1.31 -2.17 7.48
CA ARG A 172 0.84 -3.56 7.61
C ARG A 172 -0.29 -3.82 6.64
N VAL A 173 -0.34 -5.02 6.11
CA VAL A 173 -1.37 -5.48 5.17
C VAL A 173 -1.97 -6.77 5.71
N TYR A 174 -3.28 -6.75 5.88
CA TYR A 174 -4.05 -7.79 6.51
C TYR A 174 -5.05 -8.39 5.51
N VAL A 175 -5.31 -9.69 5.62
CA VAL A 175 -6.31 -10.39 4.81
C VAL A 175 -7.72 -9.96 5.26
N GLY A 176 -8.44 -9.12 4.52
CA GLY A 176 -9.85 -8.85 4.84
C GLY A 176 -10.72 -10.07 4.53
N HIS A 177 -10.45 -10.70 3.39
CA HIS A 177 -11.11 -11.89 2.89
C HIS A 177 -10.09 -12.81 2.17
N PRO A 178 -10.26 -14.15 2.17
CA PRO A 178 -9.40 -15.08 1.45
C PRO A 178 -9.40 -14.87 -0.07
N TRP A 179 -8.44 -15.53 -0.73
CA TRP A 179 -8.31 -15.64 -2.20
C TRP A 179 -7.97 -14.35 -2.94
N VAL A 180 -7.50 -13.34 -2.22
CA VAL A 180 -6.90 -12.14 -2.80
C VAL A 180 -5.41 -12.35 -3.00
N ARG A 181 -4.88 -11.86 -4.12
CA ARG A 181 -3.45 -11.66 -4.32
C ARG A 181 -3.14 -10.17 -4.34
N VAL A 182 -2.10 -9.78 -3.60
CA VAL A 182 -1.52 -8.44 -3.60
C VAL A 182 -0.09 -8.55 -4.12
N ASP A 183 0.27 -7.75 -5.12
CA ASP A 183 1.67 -7.72 -5.60
C ASP A 183 2.41 -6.43 -5.26
N THR A 184 1.71 -5.29 -5.18
CA THR A 184 2.35 -3.98 -5.09
C THR A 184 1.49 -2.99 -4.31
N LEU A 185 2.12 -2.23 -3.44
CA LEU A 185 1.59 -0.96 -2.92
C LEU A 185 2.44 0.18 -3.47
N TRP A 186 1.80 1.22 -3.98
CA TRP A 186 2.47 2.40 -4.53
C TRP A 186 1.94 3.65 -3.84
N LEU A 187 2.85 4.34 -3.13
CA LEU A 187 2.59 5.65 -2.54
C LEU A 187 3.16 6.72 -3.49
N SER A 188 2.29 7.59 -4.01
CA SER A 188 2.67 8.51 -5.08
C SER A 188 2.22 9.93 -4.81
N THR A 189 3.11 10.89 -5.05
CA THR A 189 2.74 12.31 -5.07
C THR A 189 2.33 12.79 -6.46
N THR A 190 2.73 12.08 -7.51
CA THR A 190 2.52 12.49 -8.91
C THR A 190 1.40 11.75 -9.62
N GLN A 191 1.10 10.51 -9.23
CA GLN A 191 0.04 9.67 -9.81
C GLN A 191 -1.33 10.07 -9.25
N LYS A 192 -1.96 11.05 -9.90
CA LYS A 192 -3.21 11.68 -9.44
C LYS A 192 -4.47 10.85 -9.69
N THR A 193 -4.47 10.04 -10.74
CA THR A 193 -5.61 9.22 -11.20
C THR A 193 -5.26 7.75 -11.16
N ARG A 194 -6.26 6.87 -11.33
CA ARG A 194 -6.03 5.42 -11.26
C ARG A 194 -5.02 5.00 -12.33
N PRO A 195 -3.89 4.35 -11.96
CA PRO A 195 -2.98 3.82 -12.95
C PRO A 195 -3.67 2.75 -13.79
N SER A 196 -3.26 2.63 -15.06
CA SER A 196 -3.76 1.52 -15.88
C SER A 196 -3.28 0.18 -15.30
N ALA A 197 -4.03 -0.90 -15.50
CA ALA A 197 -3.68 -2.23 -14.99
C ALA A 197 -2.27 -2.71 -15.40
N LYS A 198 -1.76 -2.24 -16.55
CA LYS A 198 -0.44 -2.57 -17.09
C LYS A 198 0.66 -1.58 -16.67
N GLN A 199 0.30 -0.45 -16.08
CA GLN A 199 1.27 0.56 -15.68
C GLN A 199 2.15 0.01 -14.56
N THR A 200 3.46 0.09 -14.78
CA THR A 200 4.48 -0.12 -13.76
C THR A 200 4.75 1.21 -13.05
N PRO A 201 4.81 1.24 -11.71
CA PRO A 201 5.32 2.39 -11.00
C PRO A 201 6.74 2.75 -11.49
N PRO A 202 7.16 4.01 -11.40
CA PRO A 202 8.54 4.38 -11.66
C PRO A 202 9.47 3.63 -10.68
N PRO A 203 10.73 3.35 -11.07
CA PRO A 203 11.68 2.73 -10.17
C PRO A 203 11.85 3.59 -8.93
N SER A 204 11.84 2.97 -7.75
CA SER A 204 12.13 3.65 -6.49
C SER A 204 13.51 4.30 -6.59
N GLU A 205 13.60 5.62 -6.40
CA GLU A 205 14.88 6.31 -6.29
C GLU A 205 15.66 5.69 -5.13
N LYS A 206 16.89 5.24 -5.41
CA LYS A 206 17.77 4.55 -4.46
C LYS A 206 18.45 5.52 -3.52
#